data_AF-A0A4V1CCD3-F1
#
_entry.id   AF-A0A4V1CCD3-F1
#
_cell.length_a   1.000
_cell.length_b   1.000
_cell.length_c   1.000
_cell.angle_alpha   90.00
_cell.angle_beta   90.00
_cell.angle_gamma   90.00
#
_symmetry.space_group_name_H-M   'P 1'
#
loop_
_entity.id
_entity.type
_entity.pdbx_description
1 polymer ?
#
loop_
_entity_poly.entity_id
_entity_poly.type
_entity_poly.pdbx_seq_one_letter_code
_entity_poly.pdbx_strand_id
1 'polypeptide(L)' 'MSWNKVEYNCRAIYEYQFINGEKPMERRILIQVIAEEFPDLPRVRIAYAVDRCINTVAAPMSPSTFLTFVQSYLR' A
#
# COMPACT_ATOMS: atom_id res chain seq x y z
N MET A 1 6.82 -13.30 6.68
CA MET A 1 6.50 -12.04 5.98
C MET A 1 5.38 -12.32 5.02
N SER A 2 4.19 -11.75 5.22
CA SER A 2 2.96 -12.11 4.51
C SER A 2 2.17 -10.87 4.10
N TRP A 3 1.78 -10.84 2.83
CA TRP A 3 0.83 -9.84 2.31
C TRP A 3 -0.49 -9.80 3.07
N ASN A 4 -0.91 -10.92 3.69
CA ASN A 4 -2.11 -10.97 4.53
C ASN A 4 -1.98 -10.08 5.77
N LYS A 5 -0.77 -9.94 6.33
CA LYS A 5 -0.51 -9.07 7.48
C LYS A 5 -0.53 -7.59 7.08
N VAL A 6 0.03 -7.27 5.91
CA VAL A 6 -0.10 -5.92 5.31
C VAL A 6 -1.58 -5.59 5.08
N GLU A 7 -2.35 -6.53 4.55
CA GLU A 7 -3.78 -6.35 4.33
C GLU A 7 -4.55 -6.12 5.62
N TYR A 8 -4.27 -6.93 6.65
CA TYR A 8 -4.86 -6.75 7.97
C TYR A 8 -4.55 -5.37 8.55
N ASN A 9 -3.29 -4.94 8.49
CA ASN A 9 -2.88 -3.62 8.98
C ASN A 9 -3.54 -2.49 8.17
N CYS A 10 -3.62 -2.63 6.85
CA CYS A 10 -4.35 -1.65 6.02
C CYS A 10 -5.83 -1.61 6.42
N ARG A 11 -6.51 -2.75 6.56
CA ARG A 11 -7.91 -2.80 7.00
C ARG A 11 -8.11 -2.17 8.38
N ALA A 12 -7.16 -2.35 9.30
CA ALA A 12 -7.20 -1.74 10.63
C ALA A 12 -7.00 -0.22 10.58
N ILE A 13 -6.06 0.28 9.77
CA ILE A 13 -5.78 1.73 9.62
C ILE A 13 -6.96 2.46 8.98
N TYR A 14 -7.59 1.84 7.98
CA TYR A 14 -8.69 2.45 7.24
C TYR A 14 -10.06 2.01 7.74
N GLU A 15 -10.17 1.30 8.87
CA GLU A 15 -11.46 0.81 9.42
C GLU A 15 -12.35 0.09 8.38
N TYR A 16 -11.76 -0.76 7.53
CA TYR A 16 -12.41 -1.41 6.38
C TYR A 16 -12.93 -0.47 5.27
N GLN A 17 -12.60 0.82 5.33
CA GLN A 17 -12.89 1.78 4.27
C GLN A 17 -11.89 1.67 3.10
N PHE A 18 -12.15 2.49 2.09
CA PHE A 18 -11.32 2.61 0.90
C PHE A 18 -10.04 3.40 1.21
N ILE A 19 -8.94 2.98 0.59
CA ILE A 19 -7.68 3.74 0.57
C ILE A 19 -7.87 4.93 -0.37
N ASN A 20 -7.70 6.14 0.16
CA ASN A 20 -7.69 7.37 -0.64
C ASN A 20 -6.28 7.98 -0.66
N GLY A 21 -5.50 7.63 -1.69
CA GLY A 21 -4.12 8.08 -1.82
C GLY A 21 -3.90 9.58 -2.05
N GLU A 22 -4.95 10.41 -2.02
CA GLU A 22 -4.84 11.87 -2.13
C GLU A 22 -4.04 12.50 -0.97
N LYS A 23 -4.06 11.91 0.23
CA LYS A 23 -3.35 12.47 1.39
C LYS A 23 -1.90 11.99 1.46
N PRO A 24 -0.89 12.90 1.50
CA PRO A 24 0.52 12.52 1.63
C PRO A 24 0.84 11.69 2.88
N MET A 25 0.11 11.88 3.98
CA MET A 25 0.28 11.12 5.22
C MET A 25 -0.15 9.65 5.05
N GLU A 26 -1.24 9.40 4.32
CA GLU A 26 -1.74 8.05 4.04
C GLU A 26 -0.73 7.26 3.20
N ARG A 27 -0.06 7.92 2.24
CA ARG A 27 1.03 7.31 1.44
C ARG A 27 2.19 6.84 2.30
N ARG A 28 2.66 7.71 3.22
CA ARG A 28 3.79 7.39 4.10
C ARG A 28 3.50 6.19 4.99
N ILE A 29 2.29 6.13 5.54
CA ILE A 29 1.84 5.01 6.37
C ILE A 29 1.84 3.70 5.56
N LEU A 30 1.26 3.69 4.36
CA LEU A 30 1.23 2.50 3.49
C LEU A 30 2.64 2.00 3.15
N ILE A 31 3.55 2.91 2.78
CA ILE A 31 4.94 2.59 2.48
C ILE A 31 5.62 1.98 3.72
N GLN A 32 5.39 2.56 4.90
CA GLN A 32 5.97 2.06 6.14
C GLN A 32 5.46 0.66 6.49
N VAL A 33 4.15 0.42 6.42
CA VAL A 33 3.54 -0.89 6.72
C VAL A 33 4.12 -1.97 5.79
N ILE A 34 4.29 -1.67 4.51
CA ILE A 34 4.88 -2.62 3.54
C ILE A 34 6.38 -2.82 3.85
N ALA A 35 7.12 -1.75 4.14
CA ALA A 35 8.56 -1.84 4.42
C ALA A 35 8.88 -2.57 5.74
N GLU A 36 7.99 -2.49 6.73
CA GLU A 36 8.11 -3.26 7.98
C GLU A 36 7.87 -4.75 7.74
N GLU A 37 6.95 -5.10 6.84
CA GLU A 37 6.66 -6.50 6.51
C GLU A 37 7.66 -7.08 5.50
N PHE A 38 8.28 -6.27 4.65
CA PHE A 38 9.26 -6.67 3.64
C PHE A 38 10.55 -5.85 3.74
N PRO A 39 11.38 -6.08 4.77
CA PRO A 39 12.63 -5.34 4.99
C PRO A 39 13.67 -5.56 3.88
N ASP A 40 13.58 -6.68 3.16
CA ASP A 40 14.48 -7.00 2.04
C ASP A 40 14.18 -6.16 0.78
N LEU A 41 12.99 -5.54 0.71
CA LEU A 41 12.62 -4.69 -0.42
C LEU A 41 13.11 -3.25 -0.19
N PRO A 42 13.81 -2.64 -1.18
CA PRO A 42 14.21 -1.25 -1.07
C PRO A 42 13.00 -0.35 -0.87
N ARG A 43 13.02 0.49 0.17
CA ARG A 43 11.94 1.47 0.47
C ARG A 43 11.59 2.36 -0.72
N VAL A 44 12.57 2.70 -1.56
CA VAL A 44 12.38 3.48 -2.79
C VAL A 44 11.50 2.73 -3.79
N ARG A 45 11.68 1.41 -3.95
CA ARG A 45 10.87 0.57 -4.85
C ARG A 45 9.45 0.44 -4.33
N ILE A 46 9.28 0.29 -3.02
CA ILE A 46 7.97 0.29 -2.35
C ILE A 46 7.26 1.64 -2.57
N ALA A 47 7.94 2.75 -2.30
CA ALA A 47 7.40 4.09 -2.49
C ALA A 47 6.93 4.31 -3.93
N TYR A 48 7.76 3.95 -4.90
CA TYR A 48 7.41 4.02 -6.32
C TYR A 48 6.16 3.20 -6.66
N ALA A 49 6.06 1.96 -6.18
CA ALA A 49 4.91 1.11 -6.43
C ALA A 49 3.61 1.68 -5.84
N VAL A 50 3.68 2.21 -4.61
CA VAL A 50 2.56 2.85 -3.92
C VAL A 50 2.13 4.12 -4.65
N ASP A 51 3.08 5.00 -5.01
CA ASP A 51 2.79 6.24 -5.73
C ASP A 51 2.20 5.96 -7.12
N ARG A 52 2.72 4.96 -7.84
CA ARG A 52 2.16 4.54 -9.13
C ARG A 52 0.73 4.04 -8.98
N CYS A 53 0.44 3.20 -7.97
CA CYS A 53 -0.90 2.69 -7.72
C CYS A 53 -1.90 3.84 -7.48
N ILE A 54 -1.53 4.79 -6.63
CA ILE A 54 -2.36 5.93 -6.24
C ILE A 54 -2.58 6.90 -7.40
N ASN A 55 -1.53 7.21 -8.17
CA ASN A 55 -1.64 8.15 -9.29
C ASN A 55 -2.37 7.52 -10.50
N THR A 56 -2.35 6.19 -10.64
CA THR A 56 -3.04 5.49 -11.73
C THR A 56 -4.53 5.34 -11.47
N VAL A 57 -4.91 5.14 -10.21
CA VAL A 57 -6.30 4.96 -9.81
C VAL A 57 -6.74 6.16 -8.98
N ALA A 58 -7.31 7.16 -9.65
CA ALA A 58 -7.85 8.37 -9.03
C ALA A 58 -9.16 8.13 -8.24
N ALA A 59 -9.42 6.89 -7.81
CA ALA A 59 -10.64 6.48 -7.13
C ALA A 59 -10.31 5.75 -5.82
N PRO A 60 -11.16 5.86 -4.79
CA PRO A 60 -11.01 5.09 -3.56
C PRO A 60 -11.01 3.59 -3.87
N MET A 61 -10.04 2.85 -3.33
CA MET A 61 -9.91 1.40 -3.61
C MET A 61 -9.88 0.57 -2.34
N SER A 62 -10.32 -0.68 -2.42
CA SER A 62 -10.19 -1.60 -1.29
C SER A 62 -8.71 -1.93 -1.00
N PRO A 63 -8.36 -2.22 0.26
CA PRO A 63 -7.01 -2.70 0.60
C PRO A 63 -6.55 -3.90 -0.23
N SER A 64 -7.44 -4.84 -0.55
CA SER A 64 -7.12 -5.98 -1.41
C SER A 64 -6.68 -5.56 -2.81
N THR A 65 -7.43 -4.66 -3.45
CA THR A 65 -7.14 -4.15 -4.80
C THR A 65 -5.82 -3.39 -4.82
N PHE A 66 -5.61 -2.53 -3.82
CA PHE A 66 -4.35 -1.81 -3.64
C PHE A 66 -3.16 -2.76 -3.55
N LEU A 67 -3.25 -3.78 -2.71
CA LEU A 67 -2.14 -4.70 -2.50
C LEU A 67 -1.85 -5.56 -3.72
N THR A 68 -2.87 -6.00 -4.46
CA THR A 68 -2.67 -6.68 -5.75
C THR A 68 -1.92 -5.79 -6.75
N PHE A 69 -2.27 -4.51 -6.82
CA PHE A 69 -1.56 -3.54 -7.67
C PHE A 69 -0.10 -3.37 -7.23
N VAL A 70 0.13 -3.09 -5.94
CA VAL A 70 1.49 -2.88 -5.43
C VAL A 70 2.36 -4.13 -5.60
N GLN A 71 1.81 -5.32 -5.38
CA GLN A 71 2.48 -6.59 -5.66
C GLN A 71 2.92 -6.72 -7.12
N SER A 72 2.10 -6.26 -8.07
CA SER A 72 2.43 -6.34 -9.50
C SER A 72 3.67 -5.50 -9.88
N TYR A 73 3.91 -4.39 -9.17
CA TYR A 73 5.07 -3.53 -9.37
C TYR A 73 6.32 -3.95 -8.57
N LEU A 74 6.14 -4.82 -7.57
CA LEU A 74 7.21 -5.32 -6.71
C LEU A 74 7.74 -6.70 -7.10
N ARG A 75 7.01 -7.44 -7.95
CA ARG A 75 7.59 -8.53 -8.76
C ARG A 75 8.65 -7.93 -9.69
#